data_AF-A0A089I420-F1
#
_entry.id   AF-A0A089I420-F1
#
_cell.length_a   1.000
_cell.length_b   1.000
_cell.length_c   1.000
_cell.angle_alpha   90.00
_cell.angle_beta   90.00
_cell.angle_gamma   90.00
#
_symmetry.space_group_name_H-M   'P 1'
#
loop_
_entity.id
_entity.type
_entity.pdbx_description
1 polymer ?
#
loop_
_entity_poly.entity_id
_entity_poly.type
_entity_poly.pdbx_seq_one_letter_code
_entity_poly.pdbx_strand_id
1 'polypeptide(L)'
;MTKPWAMPPKLSVISQYLQHLNGRMRGEIKELGRLTAFLDIMNNKRLDTFFQPILQLSSGRTIGHEALNRPHGSVHFPTTEHFYEFAGRTEQMFRFEQDCRRLSLSRYVERLPKSGVESERLVFINVHPGVLNDARHKSGETLGLLQELGLSPERIVFELTERQAVQDYVGFEKVLSHYREQGFRIAVDDAGSGYNSLKTLVYLKPEFIKLDKSLIHGIQGNREQQELLELVREYAERSSTRVIAEGIETAGELQFLQQAGIEFGQGYALGRPVHRPVHGSFPSDIIKVPVRGGYKHVSSDR
;
A
#
# COMPACT_ATOMS: atom_id res chain seq x y z
N MET A 1 44.18 -53.67 -1.85
CA MET A 1 43.76 -52.25 -1.79
C MET A 1 43.33 -51.81 -3.18
N THR A 2 42.02 -51.80 -3.45
CA THR A 2 41.44 -51.35 -4.73
C THR A 2 41.27 -49.84 -4.70
N LYS A 3 41.88 -49.12 -5.65
CA LYS A 3 41.68 -47.67 -5.82
C LYS A 3 40.21 -47.40 -6.18
N PRO A 4 39.56 -46.36 -5.61
CA PRO A 4 38.21 -46.00 -6.00
C PRO A 4 38.19 -45.55 -7.47
N TRP A 5 37.25 -46.09 -8.24
CA TRP A 5 36.99 -45.69 -9.62
C TRP A 5 36.57 -44.21 -9.65
N ALA A 6 37.46 -43.33 -10.09
CA ALA A 6 37.13 -41.93 -10.35
C ALA A 6 36.38 -41.84 -11.68
N MET A 7 35.19 -41.21 -11.68
CA MET A 7 34.41 -41.04 -12.91
C MET A 7 35.21 -40.23 -13.95
N PRO A 8 35.22 -40.65 -15.23
CA PRO A 8 35.86 -39.90 -16.31
C PRO A 8 35.33 -38.46 -16.38
N PRO A 9 36.19 -37.43 -16.57
CA PRO A 9 35.80 -36.02 -16.53
C PRO A 9 34.74 -35.61 -17.56
N LYS A 10 34.52 -36.39 -18.62
CA LYS A 10 33.42 -36.15 -19.59
C LYS A 10 32.04 -36.60 -19.08
N LEU A 11 31.98 -37.62 -18.23
CA LEU A 11 30.72 -38.14 -17.66
C LEU A 11 30.21 -37.27 -16.49
N SER A 12 31.12 -36.67 -15.72
CA SER A 12 30.76 -35.69 -14.69
C SER A 12 30.14 -34.43 -15.28
N VAL A 13 30.64 -33.96 -16.44
CA VAL A 13 30.07 -32.82 -17.17
C VAL A 13 28.65 -33.11 -17.68
N ILE A 14 28.41 -34.31 -18.23
CA ILE A 14 27.06 -34.71 -18.67
C ILE A 14 26.10 -34.80 -17.48
N SER A 15 26.54 -35.37 -16.35
CA SER A 15 25.73 -35.47 -15.13
C SER A 15 25.38 -34.09 -14.57
N GLN A 16 26.35 -33.17 -14.49
CA GLN A 16 26.12 -31.78 -14.08
C GLN A 16 25.17 -31.05 -15.04
N TYR A 17 25.31 -31.27 -16.35
CA TYR A 17 24.43 -30.70 -17.36
C TYR A 17 22.99 -31.23 -17.23
N LEU A 18 22.80 -32.54 -17.03
CA LEU A 18 21.48 -33.14 -16.80
C LEU A 18 20.85 -32.68 -15.48
N GLN A 19 21.64 -32.51 -14.41
CA GLN A 19 21.17 -31.94 -13.16
C GLN A 19 20.73 -30.48 -13.35
N HIS A 20 21.51 -29.69 -14.10
CA HIS A 20 21.15 -28.31 -14.44
C HIS A 20 19.87 -28.24 -15.27
N LEU A 21 19.73 -29.08 -16.32
CA LEU A 21 18.52 -29.16 -17.14
C LEU A 21 17.30 -29.58 -16.32
N ASN A 22 17.42 -30.60 -15.46
CA ASN A 22 16.35 -31.02 -14.58
C ASN A 22 15.96 -29.92 -13.57
N GLY A 23 16.94 -29.18 -13.06
CA GLY A 23 16.72 -28.02 -12.20
C GLY A 23 15.94 -26.92 -12.91
N ARG A 24 16.35 -26.59 -14.15
CA ARG A 24 15.66 -25.61 -15.00
C ARG A 24 14.23 -26.03 -15.33
N MET A 25 14.03 -27.27 -15.76
CA MET A 25 12.71 -27.81 -16.09
C MET A 25 11.78 -27.83 -14.87
N ARG A 26 12.28 -28.20 -13.68
CA ARG A 26 11.51 -28.10 -12.42
C ARG A 26 11.12 -26.66 -12.10
N GLY A 27 12.02 -25.71 -12.36
CA GLY A 27 11.75 -24.28 -12.24
C GLY A 27 10.62 -23.83 -13.16
N GLU A 28 10.71 -24.16 -14.45
CA GLU A 28 9.70 -23.83 -15.46
C GLU A 28 8.32 -24.44 -15.14
N ILE A 29 8.26 -25.70 -14.69
CA ILE A 29 7.02 -26.35 -14.24
C ILE A 29 6.41 -25.62 -13.03
N LYS A 30 7.24 -25.19 -12.07
CA LYS A 30 6.77 -24.45 -10.90
C LYS A 30 6.19 -23.09 -11.28
N GLU A 31 6.84 -22.38 -12.20
CA GLU A 31 6.37 -21.09 -12.72
C GLU A 31 5.08 -21.24 -13.53
N LEU A 32 4.95 -22.27 -14.36
CA LEU A 32 3.71 -22.58 -15.08
C LEU A 32 2.56 -22.89 -14.10
N GLY A 33 2.84 -23.65 -13.03
CA GLY A 33 1.87 -23.93 -11.96
C GLY A 33 1.41 -22.65 -11.25
N ARG A 34 2.34 -21.74 -10.94
CA ARG A 34 2.02 -20.42 -10.38
C ARG A 34 1.17 -19.57 -11.32
N LEU A 35 1.51 -19.53 -12.62
CA LEU A 35 0.72 -18.81 -13.62
C LEU A 35 -0.71 -19.36 -13.72
N THR A 36 -0.84 -20.69 -13.73
CA THR A 36 -2.15 -21.36 -13.77
C THR A 36 -2.98 -21.01 -12.54
N ALA A 37 -2.39 -21.09 -11.35
CA ALA A 37 -3.05 -20.72 -10.09
C ALA A 37 -3.43 -19.23 -10.05
N PHE A 38 -2.55 -18.35 -10.54
CA PHE A 38 -2.81 -16.91 -10.63
C PHE A 38 -4.00 -16.61 -11.54
N LEU A 39 -4.02 -17.18 -12.75
CA LEU A 39 -5.11 -17.03 -13.70
C LEU A 39 -6.43 -17.62 -13.16
N ASP A 40 -6.38 -18.74 -12.46
CA ASP A 40 -7.55 -19.34 -11.80
C ASP A 40 -8.12 -18.40 -10.72
N ILE A 41 -7.26 -17.82 -9.86
CA ILE A 41 -7.67 -16.84 -8.84
C ILE A 41 -8.34 -15.62 -9.49
N MET A 42 -7.76 -15.09 -10.56
CA MET A 42 -8.32 -13.95 -11.29
C MET A 42 -9.66 -14.28 -11.96
N ASN A 43 -9.69 -15.31 -12.80
CA ASN A 43 -10.86 -15.64 -13.61
C ASN A 43 -12.05 -16.10 -12.75
N ASN A 44 -11.80 -16.78 -11.64
CA ASN A 44 -12.83 -17.24 -10.71
C ASN A 44 -13.08 -16.27 -9.54
N LYS A 45 -12.56 -15.04 -9.60
CA LYS A 45 -12.76 -13.98 -8.60
C LYS A 45 -12.47 -14.42 -7.15
N ARG A 46 -11.45 -15.25 -6.94
CA ARG A 46 -11.05 -15.80 -5.63
C ARG A 46 -10.13 -14.87 -4.83
N LEU A 47 -10.38 -13.58 -4.96
CA LEU A 47 -9.81 -12.54 -4.13
C LEU A 47 -10.89 -12.13 -3.13
N ASP A 48 -10.56 -12.08 -1.86
CA ASP A 48 -11.35 -11.40 -0.84
C ASP A 48 -10.88 -9.96 -0.68
N THR A 49 -11.79 -9.08 -0.27
CA THR A 49 -11.48 -7.67 0.01
C THR A 49 -11.77 -7.41 1.47
N PHE A 50 -10.78 -6.82 2.13
CA PHE A 50 -10.82 -6.34 3.48
C PHE A 50 -10.65 -4.83 3.48
N PHE A 51 -11.18 -4.18 4.50
CA PHE A 51 -11.09 -2.74 4.71
C PHE A 51 -10.47 -2.51 6.07
N GLN A 52 -9.38 -1.76 6.10
CA GLN A 52 -8.76 -1.36 7.36
C GLN A 52 -9.02 0.14 7.60
N PRO A 53 -9.50 0.54 8.79
CA PRO A 53 -9.83 1.93 9.05
C PRO A 53 -8.56 2.77 9.25
N ILE A 54 -8.60 4.00 8.72
CA ILE A 54 -7.61 5.05 8.94
C ILE A 54 -8.27 6.11 9.80
N LEU A 55 -7.63 6.48 10.92
CA LEU A 55 -8.22 7.36 11.93
C LEU A 55 -7.44 8.67 12.02
N GLN A 56 -8.16 9.75 12.28
CA GLN A 56 -7.59 10.97 12.82
C GLN A 56 -7.17 10.75 14.27
N LEU A 57 -5.88 10.84 14.57
CA LEU A 57 -5.34 10.47 15.87
C LEU A 57 -5.76 11.43 16.98
N SER A 58 -6.08 12.70 16.67
CA SER A 58 -6.57 13.65 17.67
C SER A 58 -8.00 13.38 18.16
N SER A 59 -8.86 12.82 17.30
CA SER A 59 -10.30 12.68 17.57
C SER A 59 -10.78 11.24 17.66
N GLY A 60 -10.05 10.30 17.07
CA GLY A 60 -10.48 8.91 16.87
C GLY A 60 -11.48 8.73 15.73
N ARG A 61 -11.79 9.80 14.98
CA ARG A 61 -12.70 9.74 13.84
C ARG A 61 -12.06 8.95 12.70
N THR A 62 -12.77 7.95 12.19
CA THR A 62 -12.37 7.24 10.97
C THR A 62 -12.55 8.16 9.76
N ILE A 63 -11.46 8.46 9.04
CA ILE A 63 -11.46 9.33 7.86
C ILE A 63 -11.59 8.55 6.55
N GLY A 64 -11.25 7.27 6.58
CA GLY A 64 -11.25 6.44 5.39
C GLY A 64 -10.88 5.00 5.69
N HIS A 65 -10.77 4.24 4.62
CA HIS A 65 -10.42 2.82 4.65
C HIS A 65 -9.42 2.50 3.56
N GLU A 66 -8.40 1.72 3.90
CA GLU A 66 -7.58 1.05 2.89
C GLU A 66 -8.24 -0.25 2.45
N ALA A 67 -8.41 -0.42 1.14
CA ALA A 67 -8.96 -1.63 0.55
C ALA A 67 -7.83 -2.62 0.23
N LEU A 68 -7.86 -3.75 0.92
CA LEU A 68 -6.85 -4.80 0.88
C LEU A 68 -7.42 -6.04 0.21
N ASN A 69 -6.96 -6.33 -1.00
CA ASN A 69 -7.31 -7.57 -1.68
C ASN A 69 -6.37 -8.71 -1.22
N ARG A 70 -6.95 -9.88 -0.92
CA ARG A 70 -6.26 -11.05 -0.41
C ARG A 70 -6.66 -12.26 -1.26
N PRO A 71 -5.73 -12.94 -1.94
CA PRO A 71 -6.03 -14.21 -2.59
C PRO A 71 -6.34 -15.27 -1.55
N HIS A 72 -7.20 -16.21 -1.89
CA HIS A 72 -7.32 -17.44 -1.10
C HIS A 72 -5.96 -18.16 -1.11
N GLY A 73 -5.52 -18.63 0.05
CA GLY A 73 -4.24 -19.32 0.19
C GLY A 73 -4.16 -20.53 -0.75
N SER A 74 -2.99 -20.75 -1.35
CA SER A 74 -2.74 -21.90 -2.22
C SER A 74 -1.33 -22.44 -2.00
N VAL A 75 -1.07 -23.66 -2.45
CA VAL A 75 0.28 -24.25 -2.44
C VAL A 75 1.28 -23.40 -3.25
N HIS A 76 0.80 -22.71 -4.28
CA HIS A 76 1.63 -21.86 -5.14
C HIS A 76 1.93 -20.49 -4.51
N PHE A 77 1.01 -19.99 -3.69
CA PHE A 77 1.07 -18.69 -3.01
C PHE A 77 0.72 -18.85 -1.52
N PRO A 78 1.71 -19.21 -0.68
CA PRO A 78 1.49 -19.40 0.76
C PRO A 78 1.15 -18.10 1.50
N THR A 79 1.57 -16.96 0.96
CA THR A 79 1.32 -15.63 1.51
C THR A 79 0.78 -14.72 0.41
N THR A 80 0.08 -13.66 0.83
CA THR A 80 -0.37 -12.62 -0.10
C THR A 80 0.80 -11.93 -0.79
N GLU A 81 1.90 -11.68 -0.09
CA GLU A 81 3.10 -11.05 -0.66
C GLU A 81 3.65 -11.84 -1.85
N HIS A 82 3.83 -13.17 -1.71
CA HIS A 82 4.28 -14.02 -2.81
C HIS A 82 3.34 -13.98 -4.04
N PHE A 83 2.04 -13.79 -3.83
CA PHE A 83 1.07 -13.65 -4.92
C PHE A 83 1.26 -12.32 -5.66
N TYR A 84 1.37 -11.21 -4.94
CA TYR A 84 1.57 -9.89 -5.55
C TYR A 84 2.95 -9.75 -6.20
N GLU A 85 4.01 -10.32 -5.61
CA GLU A 85 5.33 -10.37 -6.25
C GLU A 85 5.29 -11.11 -7.59
N PHE A 86 4.54 -12.23 -7.66
CA PHE A 86 4.38 -12.99 -8.89
C PHE A 86 3.54 -12.22 -9.91
N ALA A 87 2.39 -11.68 -9.50
CA ALA A 87 1.57 -10.80 -10.34
C ALA A 87 2.40 -9.66 -10.94
N GLY A 88 3.26 -9.07 -10.09
CA GLY A 88 4.37 -8.12 -10.34
C GLY A 88 5.13 -8.33 -11.63
N ARG A 89 5.42 -9.58 -11.93
CA ARG A 89 6.36 -10.00 -12.98
C ARG A 89 5.66 -10.56 -14.20
N THR A 90 4.33 -10.61 -14.19
CA THR A 90 3.54 -11.17 -15.29
C THR A 90 3.08 -10.08 -16.25
N GLU A 91 2.84 -10.45 -17.51
CA GLU A 91 2.20 -9.57 -18.50
C GLU A 91 0.72 -9.26 -18.16
N GLN A 92 0.17 -9.91 -17.13
CA GLN A 92 -1.21 -9.74 -16.68
C GLN A 92 -1.38 -8.64 -15.61
N MET A 93 -0.28 -8.03 -15.15
CA MET A 93 -0.30 -7.01 -14.09
C MET A 93 -1.37 -5.93 -14.32
N PHE A 94 -1.45 -5.40 -15.55
CA PHE A 94 -2.41 -4.35 -15.88
C PHE A 94 -3.87 -4.78 -15.69
N ARG A 95 -4.23 -5.95 -16.25
CA ARG A 95 -5.57 -6.52 -16.11
C ARG A 95 -5.88 -6.83 -14.64
N PHE A 96 -4.91 -7.37 -13.93
CA PHE A 96 -5.03 -7.69 -12.51
C PHE A 96 -5.30 -6.46 -11.64
N GLU A 97 -4.61 -5.36 -11.88
CA GLU A 97 -4.82 -4.08 -11.18
C GLU A 97 -6.22 -3.50 -11.47
N GLN A 98 -6.67 -3.56 -12.71
CA GLN A 98 -8.01 -3.13 -13.10
C GLN A 98 -9.10 -3.96 -12.40
N ASP A 99 -8.92 -5.29 -12.35
CA ASP A 99 -9.82 -6.21 -11.65
C ASP A 99 -9.82 -5.94 -10.14
N CYS A 100 -8.65 -5.76 -9.53
CA CYS A 100 -8.50 -5.40 -8.11
C CYS A 100 -9.19 -4.08 -7.78
N ARG A 101 -9.00 -3.04 -8.59
CA ARG A 101 -9.64 -1.73 -8.40
C ARG A 101 -11.15 -1.83 -8.49
N ARG A 102 -11.68 -2.50 -9.52
CA ARG A 102 -13.13 -2.72 -9.68
C ARG A 102 -13.69 -3.49 -8.49
N LEU A 103 -13.00 -4.55 -8.06
CA LEU A 103 -13.41 -5.38 -6.94
C LEU A 103 -13.45 -4.60 -5.62
N SER A 104 -12.39 -3.84 -5.32
CA SER A 104 -12.27 -3.02 -4.11
C SER A 104 -13.40 -2.00 -4.02
N LEU A 105 -13.61 -1.22 -5.09
CA LEU A 105 -14.62 -0.16 -5.10
C LEU A 105 -16.05 -0.72 -5.09
N SER A 106 -16.32 -1.78 -5.86
CA SER A 106 -17.65 -2.40 -5.89
C SER A 106 -18.01 -2.98 -4.53
N ARG A 107 -17.08 -3.70 -3.89
CA ARG A 107 -17.29 -4.27 -2.55
C ARG A 107 -17.36 -3.22 -1.47
N TYR A 108 -16.63 -2.11 -1.62
CA TYR A 108 -16.75 -0.99 -0.69
C TYR A 108 -18.19 -0.48 -0.68
N VAL A 109 -18.76 -0.17 -1.84
CA VAL A 109 -20.14 0.33 -1.96
C VAL A 109 -21.17 -0.73 -1.53
N GLU A 110 -21.00 -1.98 -1.96
CA GLU A 110 -21.90 -3.09 -1.60
C GLU A 110 -21.98 -3.30 -0.09
N ARG A 111 -20.85 -3.16 0.61
CA ARG A 111 -20.71 -3.53 2.02
C ARG A 111 -20.70 -2.35 2.97
N LEU A 112 -20.74 -1.12 2.44
CA LEU A 112 -20.85 0.09 3.23
C LEU A 112 -22.18 0.06 4.01
N PRO A 113 -22.19 0.32 5.33
CA PRO A 113 -23.43 0.39 6.07
C PRO A 113 -24.34 1.49 5.50
N LYS A 114 -25.62 1.18 5.31
CA LYS A 114 -26.61 2.06 4.66
C LYS A 114 -27.08 3.24 5.54
N SER A 115 -26.47 3.45 6.71
CA SER A 115 -26.90 4.41 7.72
C SER A 115 -25.85 5.50 7.97
N GLY A 116 -26.07 6.71 7.45
CA GLY A 116 -25.39 7.94 7.88
C GLY A 116 -24.31 8.49 6.93
N VAL A 117 -23.59 9.51 7.40
CA VAL A 117 -22.50 10.31 6.76
C VAL A 117 -21.27 9.47 6.36
N GLU A 118 -21.39 8.14 6.39
CA GLU A 118 -20.34 7.18 6.03
C GLU A 118 -19.99 7.26 4.54
N SER A 119 -20.96 7.74 3.75
CA SER A 119 -20.81 8.13 2.36
C SER A 119 -19.97 9.39 2.13
N GLU A 120 -19.12 9.82 3.07
CA GLU A 120 -18.11 10.89 2.83
C GLU A 120 -16.66 10.44 3.06
N ARG A 121 -16.43 9.22 3.57
CA ARG A 121 -15.09 8.69 3.85
C ARG A 121 -14.23 8.48 2.60
N LEU A 122 -12.93 8.56 2.77
CA LEU A 122 -11.93 8.25 1.74
C LEU A 122 -11.78 6.72 1.57
N VAL A 123 -11.45 6.30 0.36
CA VAL A 123 -11.11 4.92 0.02
C VAL A 123 -9.73 4.92 -0.59
N PHE A 124 -8.79 4.29 0.10
CA PHE A 124 -7.42 4.14 -0.35
C PHE A 124 -7.30 2.83 -1.11
N ILE A 125 -6.72 2.88 -2.31
CA ILE A 125 -6.53 1.73 -3.19
C ILE A 125 -5.10 1.71 -3.72
N ASN A 126 -4.46 0.56 -3.56
CA ASN A 126 -3.14 0.31 -4.13
C ASN A 126 -3.19 0.36 -5.66
N VAL A 127 -2.22 1.04 -6.27
CA VAL A 127 -2.05 1.10 -7.72
C VAL A 127 -0.59 0.94 -8.12
N HIS A 128 -0.34 0.06 -9.09
CA HIS A 128 0.96 -0.06 -9.72
C HIS A 128 1.29 1.16 -10.62
N PRO A 129 2.43 1.87 -10.48
CA PRO A 129 2.79 3.04 -11.28
C PRO A 129 2.77 2.80 -12.79
N GLY A 130 3.23 1.63 -13.24
CA GLY A 130 3.22 1.23 -14.65
C GLY A 130 1.83 1.21 -15.28
N VAL A 131 0.78 1.02 -14.47
CA VAL A 131 -0.61 1.02 -14.92
C VAL A 131 -1.12 2.44 -15.17
N LEU A 132 -0.61 3.43 -14.44
CA LEU A 132 -0.99 4.83 -14.65
C LEU A 132 -0.41 5.40 -15.96
N ASN A 133 0.74 4.88 -16.42
CA ASN A 133 1.40 5.36 -17.65
C ASN A 133 0.82 4.74 -18.94
N ASP A 134 -0.04 3.73 -18.84
CA ASP A 134 -0.64 3.08 -20.00
C ASP A 134 -1.64 4.02 -20.69
N ALA A 135 -1.53 4.16 -22.01
CA ALA A 135 -2.45 4.97 -22.81
C ALA A 135 -3.91 4.50 -22.70
N ARG A 136 -4.13 3.21 -22.43
CA ARG A 136 -5.45 2.61 -22.19
C ARG A 136 -6.03 2.94 -20.82
N HIS A 137 -5.23 3.40 -19.86
CA HIS A 137 -5.74 3.84 -18.54
C HIS A 137 -6.04 5.34 -18.49
N LYS A 138 -5.55 6.12 -19.46
CA LYS A 138 -5.91 7.53 -19.63
C LYS A 138 -7.37 7.73 -20.04
N SER A 139 -8.12 6.66 -20.34
CA SER A 139 -9.44 6.70 -20.99
C SER A 139 -10.64 6.80 -20.04
N GLY A 140 -10.48 7.31 -18.83
CA GLY A 140 -11.62 7.57 -17.94
C GLY A 140 -12.34 6.32 -17.43
N GLU A 141 -11.75 5.12 -17.56
CA GLU A 141 -12.37 3.88 -17.08
C GLU A 141 -12.68 3.91 -15.58
N THR A 142 -11.76 4.47 -14.78
CA THR A 142 -11.98 4.62 -13.34
C THR A 142 -13.12 5.61 -13.09
N LEU A 143 -13.21 6.71 -13.83
CA LEU A 143 -14.34 7.64 -13.71
C LEU A 143 -15.67 6.98 -14.08
N GLY A 144 -15.71 6.22 -15.17
CA GLY A 144 -16.90 5.45 -15.56
C GLY A 144 -17.33 4.47 -14.47
N LEU A 145 -16.38 3.73 -13.89
CA LEU A 145 -16.64 2.86 -12.75
C LEU A 145 -17.16 3.64 -11.52
N LEU A 146 -16.57 4.78 -11.20
CA LEU A 146 -17.04 5.60 -10.07
C LEU A 146 -18.45 6.13 -10.32
N GLN A 147 -18.76 6.52 -11.54
CA GLN A 147 -20.10 6.94 -11.96
C GLN A 147 -21.11 5.78 -11.84
N GLU A 148 -20.76 4.57 -12.29
CA GLU A 148 -21.57 3.35 -12.11
C GLU A 148 -21.86 3.08 -10.63
N LEU A 149 -20.90 3.36 -9.75
CA LEU A 149 -20.97 3.10 -8.31
C LEU A 149 -21.52 4.28 -7.49
N GLY A 150 -21.78 5.43 -8.10
CA GLY A 150 -22.20 6.65 -7.39
C GLY A 150 -21.14 7.21 -6.43
N LEU A 151 -19.86 7.02 -6.73
CA LEU A 151 -18.73 7.52 -5.94
C LEU A 151 -18.12 8.77 -6.58
N SER A 152 -17.68 9.70 -5.72
CA SER A 152 -16.96 10.90 -6.15
C SER A 152 -15.45 10.60 -6.25
N PRO A 153 -14.74 11.05 -7.30
CA PRO A 153 -13.30 10.86 -7.44
C PRO A 153 -12.46 11.43 -6.29
N GLU A 154 -12.92 12.52 -5.66
CA GLU A 154 -12.28 13.19 -4.51
C GLU A 154 -12.19 12.33 -3.26
N ARG A 155 -12.91 11.20 -3.28
CA ARG A 155 -12.95 10.22 -2.20
C ARG A 155 -11.96 9.10 -2.43
N ILE A 156 -11.37 8.99 -3.61
CA ILE A 156 -10.45 7.93 -3.96
C ILE A 156 -9.03 8.44 -3.81
N VAL A 157 -8.23 7.68 -3.05
CA VAL A 157 -6.81 7.91 -2.87
C VAL A 157 -6.05 6.76 -3.51
N PHE A 158 -5.21 7.05 -4.51
CA PHE A 158 -4.32 6.05 -5.09
C PHE A 158 -3.05 5.95 -4.27
N GLU A 159 -2.74 4.76 -3.78
CA GLU A 159 -1.51 4.47 -3.05
C GLU A 159 -0.45 3.93 -4.01
N LEU A 160 0.73 4.55 -3.98
CA LEU A 160 1.85 4.24 -4.86
C LEU A 160 3.05 3.82 -4.01
N THR A 161 3.55 2.61 -4.21
CA THR A 161 4.74 2.13 -3.51
C THR A 161 6.03 2.76 -4.05
N GLU A 162 6.99 3.06 -3.18
CA GLU A 162 8.27 3.67 -3.55
C GLU A 162 9.12 2.77 -4.49
N ARG A 163 9.06 1.45 -4.28
CA ARG A 163 10.00 0.47 -4.88
C ARG A 163 9.86 0.30 -6.38
N GLN A 164 8.70 0.67 -6.94
CA GLN A 164 8.46 0.60 -8.39
C GLN A 164 9.05 1.87 -9.03
N ALA A 165 10.39 1.91 -9.00
CA ALA A 165 11.26 3.02 -9.34
C ALA A 165 10.77 3.76 -10.58
N VAL A 166 10.24 4.96 -10.33
CA VAL A 166 9.90 5.93 -11.35
C VAL A 166 11.19 6.31 -12.09
N GLN A 167 11.48 5.64 -13.20
CA GLN A 167 12.63 6.00 -14.04
C GLN A 167 12.43 7.35 -14.75
N ASP A 168 11.16 7.71 -14.99
CA ASP A 168 10.73 9.00 -15.55
C ASP A 168 9.78 9.74 -14.61
N TYR A 169 10.35 10.54 -13.70
CA TYR A 169 9.56 11.34 -12.75
C TYR A 169 8.72 12.41 -13.43
N VAL A 170 9.14 12.91 -14.59
CA VAL A 170 8.43 13.98 -15.30
C VAL A 170 7.20 13.42 -16.03
N GLY A 171 7.35 12.29 -16.72
CA GLY A 171 6.22 11.59 -17.32
C GLY A 171 5.21 11.13 -16.27
N PHE A 172 5.71 10.65 -15.12
CA PHE A 172 4.84 10.21 -14.04
C PHE A 172 4.11 11.35 -13.33
N GLU A 173 4.76 12.51 -13.13
CA GLU A 173 4.11 13.71 -12.61
C GLU A 173 2.94 14.15 -13.50
N LYS A 174 3.13 14.18 -14.83
CA LYS A 174 2.03 14.51 -15.78
C LYS A 174 0.84 13.56 -15.65
N VAL A 175 1.12 12.28 -15.48
CA VAL A 175 0.08 11.26 -15.29
C VAL A 175 -0.67 11.51 -13.99
N LEU A 176 0.02 11.74 -12.87
CA LEU A 176 -0.63 12.03 -11.59
C LEU A 176 -1.44 13.34 -11.63
N SER A 177 -0.89 14.38 -12.28
CA SER A 177 -1.59 15.66 -12.47
C SER A 177 -2.89 15.47 -13.26
N HIS A 178 -2.91 14.61 -14.29
CA HIS A 178 -4.14 14.25 -15.00
C HIS A 178 -5.18 13.54 -14.11
N TYR A 179 -4.76 12.69 -13.17
CA TYR A 179 -5.70 12.09 -12.20
C TYR A 179 -6.15 13.10 -11.15
N ARG A 180 -5.31 14.04 -10.71
CA ARG A 180 -5.71 15.12 -9.81
C ARG A 180 -6.74 16.06 -10.44
N GLU A 181 -6.59 16.38 -11.72
CA GLU A 181 -7.57 17.16 -12.50
C GLU A 181 -8.95 16.48 -12.54
N GLN A 182 -9.00 15.15 -12.41
CA GLN A 182 -10.23 14.38 -12.31
C GLN A 182 -10.77 14.28 -10.87
N GLY A 183 -10.07 14.83 -9.89
CA GLY A 183 -10.45 14.87 -8.47
C GLY A 183 -9.74 13.85 -7.58
N PHE A 184 -9.01 12.88 -8.14
CA PHE A 184 -8.33 11.86 -7.34
C PHE A 184 -7.23 12.45 -6.44
N ARG A 185 -6.93 11.76 -5.34
CA ARG A 185 -5.79 12.07 -4.46
C ARG A 185 -4.75 10.98 -4.53
N ILE A 186 -3.52 11.30 -4.14
CA ILE A 186 -2.36 10.43 -4.20
C ILE A 186 -1.79 10.27 -2.80
N ALA A 187 -1.46 9.03 -2.44
CA ALA A 187 -0.64 8.68 -1.30
C ALA A 187 0.65 8.01 -1.78
N VAL A 188 1.77 8.33 -1.13
CA VAL A 188 3.01 7.55 -1.26
C VAL A 188 3.08 6.56 -0.11
N ASP A 189 3.17 5.29 -0.45
CA ASP A 189 3.21 4.17 0.49
C ASP A 189 4.64 3.70 0.77
N ASP A 190 4.85 3.09 1.94
CA ASP A 190 6.14 2.61 2.46
C ASP A 190 7.25 3.68 2.55
N ALA A 191 6.89 4.95 2.74
CA ALA A 191 7.86 6.05 2.74
C ALA A 191 8.87 5.91 3.89
N GLY A 192 10.16 5.97 3.55
CA GLY A 192 11.28 5.92 4.50
C GLY A 192 11.87 4.52 4.73
N SER A 193 11.32 3.49 4.09
CA SER A 193 11.93 2.15 4.04
C SER A 193 12.96 1.98 2.90
N GLY A 194 13.07 2.96 1.98
CA GLY A 194 13.89 2.91 0.77
C GLY A 194 14.76 4.14 0.49
N TYR A 195 15.69 3.97 -0.45
CA TYR A 195 16.72 4.95 -0.84
C TYR A 195 16.20 6.15 -1.66
N ASN A 196 14.99 6.09 -2.24
CA ASN A 196 14.47 7.09 -3.18
C ASN A 196 13.29 7.93 -2.62
N SER A 197 12.86 7.68 -1.37
CA SER A 197 11.69 8.27 -0.73
C SER A 197 11.58 9.80 -0.90
N LEU A 198 12.62 10.55 -0.53
CA LEU A 198 12.58 12.02 -0.58
C LEU A 198 12.44 12.59 -1.99
N LYS A 199 13.11 11.99 -2.98
CA LYS A 199 12.99 12.42 -4.38
C LYS A 199 11.57 12.17 -4.87
N THR A 200 11.00 11.02 -4.57
CA THR A 200 9.61 10.68 -4.88
C THR A 200 8.65 11.72 -4.31
N LEU A 201 8.79 12.10 -3.04
CA LEU A 201 7.92 13.12 -2.42
C LEU A 201 7.97 14.47 -3.16
N VAL A 202 9.16 14.92 -3.55
CA VAL A 202 9.36 16.20 -4.26
C VAL A 202 8.67 16.22 -5.63
N TYR A 203 8.77 15.13 -6.40
CA TYR A 203 8.16 15.06 -7.74
C TYR A 203 6.67 14.75 -7.69
N LEU A 204 6.25 13.83 -6.82
CA LEU A 204 4.86 13.37 -6.80
C LEU A 204 3.94 14.36 -6.07
N LYS A 205 4.45 15.12 -5.10
CA LYS A 205 3.70 16.08 -4.28
C LYS A 205 2.39 15.47 -3.73
N PRO A 206 2.46 14.34 -3.02
CA PRO A 206 1.27 13.59 -2.65
C PRO A 206 0.42 14.34 -1.60
N GLU A 207 -0.87 14.08 -1.57
CA GLU A 207 -1.75 14.56 -0.51
C GLU A 207 -1.51 13.80 0.80
N PHE A 208 -1.03 12.55 0.72
CA PHE A 208 -0.71 11.71 1.88
C PHE A 208 0.66 11.03 1.77
N ILE A 209 1.34 10.90 2.91
CA ILE A 209 2.51 10.05 3.09
C ILE A 209 2.15 8.98 4.11
N LYS A 210 2.30 7.71 3.74
CA LYS A 210 2.16 6.59 4.67
C LYS A 210 3.56 6.17 5.15
N LEU A 211 3.78 6.25 6.46
CA LEU A 211 5.02 5.85 7.11
C LEU A 211 4.92 4.38 7.51
N ASP A 212 5.77 3.55 6.91
CA ASP A 212 5.80 2.10 7.12
C ASP A 212 5.95 1.74 8.61
N LYS A 213 5.39 0.59 8.97
CA LYS A 213 5.44 0.03 10.32
C LYS A 213 6.87 -0.09 10.88
N SER A 214 7.90 -0.26 10.04
CA SER A 214 9.29 -0.33 10.51
C SER A 214 9.78 0.98 11.15
N LEU A 215 9.16 2.12 10.81
CA LEU A 215 9.43 3.41 11.44
C LEU A 215 8.59 3.67 12.68
N ILE A 216 7.44 3.00 12.78
CA ILE A 216 6.47 3.20 13.86
C ILE A 216 6.66 2.21 15.01
N HIS A 217 7.06 0.97 14.71
CA HIS A 217 7.20 -0.08 15.69
C HIS A 217 8.20 0.29 16.78
N GLY A 218 7.72 0.38 18.03
CA GLY A 218 8.55 0.71 19.19
C GLY A 218 9.05 2.17 19.25
N ILE A 219 8.51 3.07 18.43
CA ILE A 219 9.00 4.45 18.26
C ILE A 219 9.12 5.23 19.57
N GLN A 220 8.26 4.99 20.56
CA GLN A 220 8.30 5.65 21.88
C GLN A 220 9.63 5.46 22.62
N GLY A 221 10.38 4.39 22.32
CA GLY A 221 11.66 4.06 22.95
C GLY A 221 12.88 4.27 22.05
N ASN A 222 12.70 4.72 20.81
CA ASN A 222 13.78 4.79 19.81
C ASN A 222 13.99 6.22 19.30
N ARG A 223 15.05 6.86 19.78
CA ARG A 223 15.37 8.24 19.44
C ARG A 223 15.57 8.48 17.94
N GLU A 224 16.20 7.55 17.21
CA GLU A 224 16.47 7.72 15.78
C GLU A 224 15.18 7.71 14.96
N GLN A 225 14.23 6.81 15.28
CA GLN A 225 12.91 6.80 14.66
C GLN A 225 12.13 8.09 14.97
N GLN A 226 12.25 8.62 16.19
CA GLN A 226 11.60 9.88 16.59
C GLN A 226 12.16 11.08 15.83
N GLU A 227 13.49 11.17 15.69
CA GLU A 227 14.14 12.23 14.92
C GLU A 227 13.76 12.16 13.44
N LEU A 228 13.67 10.96 12.85
CA LEU A 228 13.21 10.81 11.47
C LEU A 228 11.74 11.20 11.30
N LEU A 229 10.87 10.81 12.23
CA LEU A 229 9.46 11.19 12.22
C LEU A 229 9.29 12.71 12.24
N GLU A 230 10.08 13.41 13.06
CA GLU A 230 10.07 14.87 13.16
C GLU A 230 10.39 15.52 11.80
N LEU A 231 11.45 15.04 11.12
CA LEU A 231 11.84 15.53 9.80
C LEU A 231 10.72 15.35 8.75
N VAL A 232 10.06 14.19 8.76
CA VAL A 232 8.93 13.93 7.85
C VAL A 232 7.75 14.84 8.19
N ARG A 233 7.45 15.04 9.47
CA ARG A 233 6.36 15.91 9.91
C ARG A 233 6.59 17.36 9.46
N GLU A 234 7.79 17.89 9.67
CA GLU A 234 8.16 19.24 9.23
C GLU A 234 8.03 19.42 7.71
N TYR A 235 8.46 18.41 6.94
CA TYR A 235 8.27 18.40 5.48
C TYR A 235 6.78 18.42 5.11
N ALA A 236 5.98 17.58 5.76
CA ALA A 236 4.56 17.44 5.48
C ALA A 236 3.80 18.75 5.74
N GLU A 237 4.05 19.39 6.88
CA GLU A 237 3.49 20.70 7.25
C GLU A 237 3.79 21.78 6.19
N ARG A 238 5.03 21.83 5.69
CA ARG A 238 5.44 22.84 4.70
C ARG A 238 4.94 22.56 3.28
N SER A 239 4.65 21.30 2.96
CA SER A 239 4.25 20.87 1.62
C SER A 239 2.74 20.70 1.45
N SER A 240 1.94 20.98 2.50
CA SER A 240 0.50 20.66 2.54
C SER A 240 0.20 19.17 2.37
N THR A 241 1.16 18.32 2.72
CA THR A 241 1.03 16.86 2.73
C THR A 241 0.62 16.39 4.12
N ARG A 242 -0.12 15.30 4.23
CA ARG A 242 -0.59 14.76 5.52
C ARG A 242 0.04 13.40 5.79
N VAL A 243 0.47 13.17 7.03
CA VAL A 243 1.14 11.92 7.42
C VAL A 243 0.14 10.91 7.99
N ILE A 244 0.25 9.67 7.53
CA ILE A 244 -0.45 8.50 8.06
C ILE A 244 0.61 7.55 8.63
N ALA A 245 0.60 7.33 9.95
CA ALA A 245 1.47 6.34 10.58
C ALA A 245 0.85 4.94 10.47
N GLU A 246 1.58 3.98 9.90
CA GLU A 246 1.12 2.61 9.73
C GLU A 246 1.64 1.65 10.79
N GLY A 247 0.93 0.53 10.96
CA GLY A 247 1.37 -0.54 11.85
C GLY A 247 1.34 -0.16 13.33
N ILE A 248 0.41 0.71 13.74
CA ILE A 248 0.20 1.03 15.15
C ILE A 248 -0.38 -0.20 15.86
N GLU A 249 0.41 -0.85 16.70
CA GLU A 249 0.06 -2.12 17.35
C GLU A 249 -0.17 -1.96 18.85
N THR A 250 0.40 -0.93 19.47
CA THR A 250 0.35 -0.72 20.93
C THR A 250 -0.23 0.63 21.32
N ALA A 251 -0.73 0.71 22.55
CA ALA A 251 -1.20 1.96 23.12
C ALA A 251 -0.06 3.00 23.28
N GLY A 252 1.16 2.55 23.58
CA GLY A 252 2.34 3.41 23.72
C GLY A 252 2.71 4.10 22.40
N GLU A 253 2.69 3.37 21.28
CA GLU A 253 2.91 3.94 19.95
C GLU A 253 1.86 4.98 19.61
N LEU A 254 0.57 4.68 19.84
CA LEU A 254 -0.51 5.63 19.59
C LEU A 254 -0.36 6.91 20.42
N GLN A 255 -0.08 6.77 21.72
CA GLN A 255 0.09 7.92 22.61
C GLN A 255 1.27 8.80 22.19
N PHE A 256 2.40 8.18 21.82
CA PHE A 256 3.55 8.91 21.31
C PHE A 256 3.20 9.68 20.03
N LEU A 257 2.58 9.02 19.04
CA LEU A 257 2.22 9.65 17.77
C LEU A 257 1.23 10.82 17.93
N GLN A 258 0.28 10.70 18.86
CA GLN A 258 -0.62 11.80 19.23
C GLN A 258 0.15 13.00 19.81
N GLN A 259 1.11 12.74 20.70
CA GLN A 259 1.95 13.79 21.30
C GLN A 259 2.88 14.45 20.28
N ALA A 260 3.40 13.66 19.34
CA ALA A 260 4.23 14.11 18.23
C ALA A 260 3.42 14.87 17.15
N GLY A 261 2.09 15.00 17.30
CA GLY A 261 1.25 15.77 16.38
C GLY A 261 0.99 15.08 15.05
N ILE A 262 1.19 13.76 14.95
CA ILE A 262 0.86 13.01 13.73
C ILE A 262 -0.65 12.98 13.54
N GLU A 263 -1.11 13.35 12.35
CA GLU A 263 -2.51 13.59 12.10
C GLU A 263 -3.33 12.32 11.98
N PHE A 264 -2.80 11.32 11.26
CA PHE A 264 -3.49 10.08 10.95
C PHE A 264 -2.72 8.84 11.31
N GLY A 265 -3.44 7.74 11.52
CA GLY A 265 -2.82 6.44 11.64
C GLY A 265 -3.74 5.28 11.36
N GLN A 266 -3.09 4.15 11.12
CA GLN A 266 -3.68 2.86 10.80
C GLN A 266 -2.87 1.78 11.50
N GLY A 267 -3.55 0.74 12.00
CA GLY A 267 -2.88 -0.35 12.70
C GLY A 267 -3.86 -1.20 13.50
N TYR A 268 -3.40 -2.35 13.99
CA TYR A 268 -4.25 -3.29 14.71
C TYR A 268 -4.77 -2.74 16.04
N ALA A 269 -4.07 -1.79 16.67
CA ALA A 269 -4.57 -1.08 17.84
C ALA A 269 -5.79 -0.20 17.54
N LEU A 270 -5.93 0.26 16.28
CA LEU A 270 -6.99 1.17 15.84
C LEU A 270 -8.14 0.43 15.14
N GLY A 271 -7.84 -0.68 14.48
CA GLY A 271 -8.79 -1.52 13.79
C GLY A 271 -8.10 -2.50 12.85
N ARG A 272 -8.50 -3.77 12.94
CA ARG A 272 -8.00 -4.81 12.02
C ARG A 272 -8.72 -4.75 10.68
N PRO A 273 -8.08 -5.21 9.58
CA PRO A 273 -8.76 -5.41 8.31
C PRO A 273 -9.95 -6.37 8.47
N VAL A 274 -11.13 -5.95 8.02
CA VAL A 274 -12.37 -6.75 8.07
C VAL A 274 -13.14 -6.64 6.75
N HIS A 275 -14.06 -7.57 6.47
CA HIS A 275 -14.75 -7.61 5.18
C HIS A 275 -15.70 -6.43 4.91
N ARG A 276 -16.07 -5.65 5.92
CA ARG A 276 -16.95 -4.48 5.82
C ARG A 276 -16.20 -3.21 6.24
N PRO A 277 -16.43 -2.05 5.61
CA PRO A 277 -15.86 -0.80 6.08
C PRO A 277 -16.50 -0.39 7.41
N VAL A 278 -15.82 -0.69 8.52
CA VAL A 278 -16.27 -0.35 9.88
C VAL A 278 -15.44 0.80 10.44
N HIS A 279 -15.95 1.49 11.46
CA HIS A 279 -15.13 2.44 12.21
C HIS A 279 -14.06 1.70 13.00
N GLY A 280 -12.87 2.30 13.08
CA GLY A 280 -11.93 1.93 14.13
C GLY A 280 -12.22 2.68 15.44
N SER A 281 -11.44 2.36 16.45
CA SER A 281 -11.54 2.94 17.79
C SER A 281 -10.19 2.91 18.47
N PHE A 282 -9.96 3.82 19.42
CA PHE A 282 -8.77 3.72 20.27
C PHE A 282 -8.89 2.57 21.27
N PRO A 283 -7.76 1.97 21.69
CA PRO A 283 -7.72 1.06 22.82
C PRO A 283 -8.37 1.70 24.07
N SER A 284 -9.11 0.91 24.84
CA SER A 284 -9.86 1.35 26.02
C SER A 284 -8.97 2.00 27.11
N ASP A 285 -7.67 1.69 27.10
CA ASP A 285 -6.73 2.13 28.13
C ASP A 285 -6.07 3.49 27.83
N ILE A 286 -6.45 4.15 26.73
CA ILE A 286 -5.90 5.47 26.35
C ILE A 286 -6.79 6.62 26.81
N ILE A 287 -6.19 7.50 27.62
CA ILE A 287 -6.76 8.81 27.96
C ILE A 287 -6.59 9.73 26.74
N LYS A 288 -7.69 10.27 26.22
CA LYS A 288 -7.67 11.30 25.17
C LYS A 288 -6.79 12.46 25.62
N VAL A 289 -5.61 12.62 25.03
CA VAL A 289 -4.75 13.78 25.29
C VAL A 289 -5.39 14.99 24.59
N PRO A 290 -5.73 16.08 25.30
CA PRO A 290 -6.20 17.29 24.64
C PRO A 290 -5.09 17.80 23.72
N VAL A 291 -5.41 18.02 22.44
CA VAL A 291 -4.50 18.67 21.50
C VAL A 291 -4.10 20.02 22.11
N ARG A 292 -2.81 20.21 22.42
CA ARG A 292 -2.31 21.54 22.78
C ARG A 292 -2.49 22.42 21.56
N GLY A 293 -3.30 23.48 21.71
CA GLY A 293 -3.61 24.44 20.65
C GLY A 293 -2.36 24.97 19.96
N GLY A 294 -2.51 25.26 18.67
CA GLY A 294 -1.46 25.68 17.77
C GLY A 294 -0.50 26.71 18.36
N TYR A 295 0.78 26.52 18.03
CA TYR A 295 1.81 27.50 18.32
C TYR A 295 1.41 28.85 17.75
N LYS A 296 1.48 29.87 18.62
CA LYS A 296 1.28 31.26 18.27
C LYS A 296 2.16 31.60 17.07
N HIS A 297 1.55 32.09 16.00
CA HIS A 297 2.23 32.93 15.04
C HIS A 297 2.97 34.02 15.83
N VAL A 298 4.30 33.96 15.84
CA VAL A 298 5.08 35.15 16.14
C VAL A 298 4.88 36.04 14.91
N SER A 299 4.00 37.02 15.06
CA SER A 299 3.84 38.12 14.11
C SER A 299 5.19 38.80 13.94
N SER A 300 5.73 38.74 12.73
CA SER A 300 6.76 39.67 12.30
C SER A 300 6.09 41.04 12.11
N ASP A 301 6.14 41.87 13.16
CA ASP A 301 5.90 43.30 13.03
C ASP A 301 7.22 44.04 13.24
N ARG A 302 7.67 44.65 12.14
CA ARG A 302 8.54 45.83 11.96
C ARG A 302 9.95 45.84 12.55
#